data_AF-A0A519M212-F1
#
_entry.id   AF-A0A519M212-F1
#
_cell.length_a   1.000
_cell.length_b   1.000
_cell.length_c   1.000
_cell.angle_alpha   90.00
_cell.angle_beta   90.00
_cell.angle_gamma   90.00
#
_symmetry.space_group_name_H-M   'P 1'
#
loop_
_entity.id
_entity.type
_entity.pdbx_description
1 polymer ?
#
loop_
_entity_poly.entity_id
_entity_poly.type
_entity_poly.pdbx_seq_one_letter_code
_entity_poly.pdbx_strand_id
1 'polypeptide(L)'
;MENHTMLQYFEWYYPKDGSLWKKVKDDASRLKAMGIDAVWLPPAHKGMEGESSTGYDSYDLYDLGEFDQKGSIRTKYGTKQEYIDAVHAAREAGIQVYSDIVLNHLGGADDHEPVTVRRVNPDNRNEFISEPFEIDAYTVFNYPGREGKY
;
A
#
# COMPACT_ATOMS: atom_id res chain seq x y z
N MET A 1 21.30 6.19 28.50
CA MET A 1 19.97 5.92 27.92
C MET A 1 20.08 6.39 26.48
N GLU A 2 19.85 5.50 25.52
CA GLU A 2 19.89 5.83 24.09
C GLU A 2 18.46 6.21 23.66
N ASN A 3 18.31 7.33 22.94
CA ASN A 3 17.00 7.76 22.47
C ASN A 3 16.63 6.96 21.22
N HIS A 4 15.38 6.48 21.15
CA HIS A 4 14.88 5.83 19.94
C HIS A 4 14.30 6.85 18.96
N THR A 5 14.80 6.84 17.72
CA THR A 5 14.34 7.77 16.68
C THR A 5 13.71 7.03 15.50
N MET A 6 12.48 7.40 15.16
CA MET A 6 11.77 6.87 13.98
C MET A 6 11.77 7.90 12.85
N LEU A 7 11.85 7.40 11.61
CA LEU A 7 11.78 8.20 10.38
C LEU A 7 10.69 7.68 9.44
N GLN A 8 9.75 8.54 9.03
CA GLN A 8 8.91 8.26 7.85
C GLN A 8 9.80 8.34 6.61
N TYR A 9 9.95 7.22 5.89
CA TYR A 9 10.96 7.07 4.84
C TYR A 9 10.37 7.21 3.43
N PHE A 10 9.39 8.08 3.27
CA PHE A 10 8.76 8.38 1.99
C PHE A 10 8.09 9.74 2.05
N GLU A 11 7.81 10.29 0.87
CA GLU A 11 6.99 11.49 0.71
C GLU A 11 6.07 11.33 -0.51
N TRP A 12 5.07 12.21 -0.61
CA TRP A 12 3.95 12.06 -1.55
C TRP A 12 4.39 12.07 -3.02
N TYR A 13 5.31 12.97 -3.37
CA TYR A 13 5.80 13.25 -4.70
C TYR A 13 7.00 12.38 -5.12
N TYR A 14 7.29 11.32 -4.36
CA TYR A 14 8.41 10.43 -4.64
C TYR A 14 8.28 9.89 -6.07
N PRO A 15 9.37 9.83 -6.86
CA PRO A 15 9.29 9.41 -8.26
C PRO A 15 8.67 8.02 -8.39
N LYS A 16 7.88 7.83 -9.45
CA LYS A 16 7.16 6.57 -9.74
C LYS A 16 8.04 5.55 -10.46
N ASP A 17 9.35 5.57 -10.19
CA ASP A 17 10.38 4.83 -10.93
C ASP A 17 10.77 3.49 -10.29
N GLY A 18 10.14 3.11 -9.17
CA GLY A 18 10.43 1.86 -8.47
C GLY A 18 11.76 1.87 -7.70
N SER A 19 12.33 3.05 -7.43
CA SER A 19 13.66 3.16 -6.81
C SER A 19 13.67 3.08 -5.27
N LEU A 20 12.53 3.22 -4.60
CA LEU A 20 12.49 3.44 -3.15
C LEU A 20 13.11 2.28 -2.36
N TRP A 21 12.79 1.03 -2.71
CA TRP A 21 13.31 -0.12 -1.98
C TRP A 21 14.83 -0.25 -2.09
N LYS A 22 15.39 0.00 -3.29
CA LYS A 22 16.85 0.08 -3.47
C LYS A 22 17.45 1.20 -2.63
N LYS A 23 16.81 2.37 -2.60
CA LYS A 23 17.25 3.48 -1.77
C LYS A 23 17.27 3.14 -0.27
N VAL A 24 16.24 2.47 0.25
CA VAL A 24 16.20 2.00 1.65
C VAL A 24 17.38 1.08 1.94
N LYS A 25 17.64 0.12 1.06
CA LYS A 25 18.77 -0.81 1.16
C LYS A 25 20.11 -0.07 1.22
N ASP A 26 20.32 0.87 0.31
CA ASP A 26 21.58 1.61 0.20
C ASP A 26 21.80 2.59 1.37
N ASP A 27 20.73 3.16 1.93
CA ASP A 27 20.81 4.14 3.01
C ASP A 27 20.83 3.54 4.42
N ALA A 28 20.52 2.24 4.60
CA ALA A 28 20.35 1.61 5.91
C ALA A 28 21.50 1.89 6.90
N SER A 29 22.75 1.60 6.51
CA SER A 29 23.93 1.83 7.37
C SER A 29 24.14 3.30 7.71
N ARG A 30 23.88 4.20 6.74
CA ARG A 30 24.01 5.65 6.92
C ARG A 30 22.96 6.17 7.90
N LEU A 31 21.71 5.71 7.79
CA LEU A 31 20.62 6.08 8.70
C LEU A 31 20.92 5.63 10.13
N LYS A 32 21.43 4.41 10.31
CA LYS A 32 21.81 3.95 11.65
C LYS A 32 22.91 4.81 12.26
N ALA A 33 23.93 5.16 11.47
CA ALA A 33 25.01 6.04 11.93
C ALA A 33 24.52 7.45 12.33
N MET A 34 23.39 7.90 11.79
CA MET A 34 22.71 9.14 12.18
C MET A 34 21.83 9.01 13.43
N GLY A 35 21.68 7.81 13.99
CA GLY A 35 20.84 7.55 15.17
C GLY A 35 19.38 7.22 14.84
N ILE A 36 19.06 6.83 13.60
CA ILE A 36 17.73 6.30 13.26
C ILE A 36 17.65 4.83 13.66
N ASP A 37 16.61 4.47 14.41
CA ASP A 37 16.38 3.13 14.94
C ASP A 37 15.18 2.43 14.33
N ALA A 38 14.29 3.19 13.70
CA ALA A 38 13.13 2.66 13.01
C ALA A 38 12.79 3.47 11.75
N VAL A 39 12.33 2.77 10.71
CA VAL A 39 11.76 3.40 9.51
C VAL A 39 10.32 2.96 9.33
N TRP A 40 9.44 3.91 9.04
CA TRP A 40 8.10 3.65 8.52
C TRP A 40 8.16 3.73 7.00
N LEU A 41 7.90 2.59 6.35
CA LEU A 41 7.85 2.44 4.90
C LEU A 41 6.41 2.63 4.41
N PRO A 42 6.20 3.16 3.19
CA PRO A 42 4.87 3.32 2.62
C PRO A 42 4.20 1.95 2.36
N PRO A 43 2.89 1.91 2.06
CA PRO A 43 2.21 0.66 1.75
C PRO A 43 2.92 -0.08 0.61
N ALA A 44 3.27 -1.35 0.84
CA ALA A 44 4.09 -2.14 -0.08
C ALA A 44 3.26 -2.98 -1.07
N HIS A 45 1.94 -3.05 -0.86
CA HIS A 45 1.02 -3.82 -1.68
C HIS A 45 0.51 -3.05 -2.90
N LYS A 46 -0.12 -3.76 -3.84
CA LYS A 46 -0.65 -3.21 -5.09
C LYS A 46 -1.86 -2.31 -4.79
N GLY A 47 -1.79 -1.06 -5.26
CA GLY A 47 -2.91 -0.13 -5.27
C GLY A 47 -3.67 -0.14 -6.60
N MET A 48 -4.85 0.49 -6.59
CA MET A 48 -5.74 0.63 -7.74
C MET A 48 -5.04 1.29 -8.94
N GLU A 49 -4.19 2.29 -8.71
CA GLU A 49 -3.41 2.97 -9.77
C GLU A 49 -2.10 2.25 -10.14
N GLY A 50 -1.90 1.00 -9.71
CA GLY A 50 -0.72 0.20 -10.07
C GLY A 50 0.60 0.88 -9.68
N GLU A 51 1.53 1.04 -10.63
CA GLU A 51 2.81 1.71 -10.41
C GLU A 51 2.72 3.21 -10.10
N SER A 52 1.55 3.82 -10.29
CA SER A 52 1.30 5.23 -9.96
C SER A 52 0.75 5.46 -8.55
N SER A 53 0.24 4.40 -7.92
CA SER A 53 -0.39 4.44 -6.59
C SER A 53 0.58 4.89 -5.51
N THR A 54 0.11 5.72 -4.57
CA THR A 54 0.86 6.06 -3.35
C THR A 54 0.68 5.01 -2.24
N GLY A 55 -0.14 3.99 -2.49
CA GLY A 55 -0.37 2.84 -1.59
C GLY A 55 -1.67 2.92 -0.79
N TYR A 56 -2.29 4.10 -0.66
CA TYR A 56 -3.50 4.27 0.16
C TYR A 56 -4.79 3.85 -0.56
N ASP A 57 -4.79 3.76 -1.89
CA ASP A 57 -5.84 3.20 -2.74
C ASP A 57 -5.72 1.67 -2.85
N SER A 58 -5.74 0.98 -1.70
CA SER A 58 -5.44 -0.46 -1.59
C SER A 58 -6.29 -1.32 -2.52
N TYR A 59 -5.67 -2.17 -3.33
CA TYR A 59 -6.36 -3.12 -4.21
C TYR A 59 -6.17 -4.57 -3.74
N ASP A 60 -4.92 -5.06 -3.77
CA ASP A 60 -4.59 -6.45 -3.40
C ASP A 60 -3.47 -6.46 -2.34
N LEU A 61 -3.84 -6.75 -1.09
CA LEU A 61 -2.93 -6.76 0.06
C LEU A 61 -1.84 -7.83 -0.02
N TYR A 62 -2.04 -8.87 -0.84
CA TYR A 62 -1.08 -9.97 -1.00
C TYR A 62 -0.08 -9.74 -2.14
N ASP A 63 -0.38 -8.81 -3.04
CA ASP A 63 0.49 -8.45 -4.16
C ASP A 63 1.48 -7.36 -3.74
N LEU A 64 2.62 -7.75 -3.19
CA LEU A 64 3.70 -6.83 -2.79
C LEU A 64 4.54 -6.31 -3.97
N GLY A 65 3.92 -6.17 -5.15
CA GLY A 65 4.63 -5.93 -6.41
C GLY A 65 5.24 -7.22 -6.98
N GLU A 66 4.49 -8.32 -6.92
CA GLU A 66 4.88 -9.67 -7.38
C GLU A 66 4.13 -10.07 -8.65
N PHE A 67 2.88 -9.63 -8.81
CA PHE A 67 1.98 -10.09 -9.88
C PHE A 67 1.67 -8.97 -10.88
N ASP A 68 1.44 -9.34 -12.15
CA ASP A 68 0.98 -8.39 -13.16
C ASP A 68 -0.51 -8.06 -12.94
N GLN A 69 -0.74 -6.97 -12.20
CA GLN A 69 -2.06 -6.49 -11.82
C GLN A 69 -2.10 -4.97 -11.88
N LYS A 70 -3.23 -4.41 -12.31
CA LYS A 70 -3.41 -2.96 -12.50
C LYS A 70 -2.33 -2.35 -13.40
N GLY A 71 -1.97 -3.07 -14.47
CA GLY A 71 -1.06 -2.61 -15.52
C GLY A 71 0.42 -2.59 -15.14
N SER A 72 0.81 -3.26 -14.05
CA SER A 72 2.21 -3.31 -13.62
C SER A 72 2.48 -4.53 -12.73
N ILE A 73 3.72 -5.04 -12.78
CA ILE A 73 4.21 -6.01 -11.80
C ILE A 73 4.58 -5.28 -10.50
N ARG A 74 5.53 -4.35 -10.57
CA ARG A 74 6.00 -3.58 -9.41
C ARG A 74 4.93 -2.63 -8.86
N THR A 75 5.08 -2.22 -7.62
CA THR A 75 4.40 -1.02 -7.10
C THR A 75 5.14 0.24 -7.54
N LYS A 76 4.65 1.41 -7.08
CA LYS A 76 5.38 2.68 -7.21
C LYS A 76 6.81 2.60 -6.66
N TYR A 77 7.02 1.77 -5.65
CA TYR A 77 8.23 1.73 -4.82
C TYR A 77 9.22 0.64 -5.21
N GLY A 78 8.78 -0.39 -5.92
CA GLY A 78 9.60 -1.50 -6.43
C GLY A 78 8.86 -2.83 -6.43
N THR A 79 9.61 -3.90 -6.61
CA THR A 79 9.14 -5.29 -6.60
C THR A 79 9.17 -5.90 -5.19
N LYS A 80 8.46 -7.02 -5.01
CA LYS A 80 8.48 -7.78 -3.74
C LYS A 80 9.90 -8.17 -3.30
N GLN A 81 10.74 -8.60 -4.23
CA GLN A 81 12.10 -9.01 -3.90
C GLN A 81 12.93 -7.80 -3.41
N GLU A 82 12.81 -6.65 -4.07
CA GLU A 82 13.49 -5.43 -3.63
C GLU A 82 12.99 -4.96 -2.25
N TYR A 83 11.69 -5.10 -1.97
CA TYR A 83 11.13 -4.80 -0.65
C TYR A 83 11.71 -5.71 0.45
N ILE A 84 11.77 -7.03 0.20
CA ILE A 84 12.37 -8.00 1.11
C ILE A 84 13.85 -7.68 1.35
N ASP A 85 14.62 -7.42 0.28
CA ASP A 85 16.02 -7.02 0.37
C ASP A 85 16.22 -5.74 1.21
N ALA A 86 15.36 -4.75 1.03
CA ALA A 86 15.38 -3.50 1.79
C ALA A 86 15.12 -3.73 3.29
N VAL A 87 14.13 -4.56 3.61
CA VAL A 87 13.80 -4.94 5.00
C VAL A 87 14.98 -5.69 5.63
N HIS A 88 15.61 -6.62 4.91
CA HIS A 88 16.78 -7.35 5.40
C HIS A 88 17.94 -6.39 5.69
N ALA A 89 18.29 -5.51 4.76
CA ALA A 89 19.40 -4.57 4.93
C ALA A 89 19.16 -3.60 6.11
N ALA A 90 17.94 -3.08 6.27
CA ALA A 90 17.58 -2.26 7.42
C ALA A 90 17.76 -3.03 8.74
N ARG A 91 17.27 -4.27 8.81
CA ARG A 91 17.39 -5.09 10.02
C ARG A 91 18.84 -5.47 10.34
N GLU A 92 19.66 -5.78 9.33
CA GLU A 92 21.09 -6.04 9.48
C GLU A 92 21.84 -4.80 9.99
N ALA A 93 21.44 -3.60 9.57
CA ALA A 93 21.95 -2.34 10.09
C ALA A 93 21.41 -2.00 11.51
N GLY A 94 20.56 -2.83 12.11
CA GLY A 94 19.98 -2.58 13.43
C GLY A 94 18.85 -1.55 13.43
N ILE A 95 18.12 -1.42 12.30
CA ILE A 95 16.94 -0.57 12.12
C ILE A 95 15.69 -1.46 12.10
N GLN A 96 14.69 -1.10 12.91
CA GLN A 96 13.36 -1.70 12.86
C GLN A 96 12.58 -1.19 11.64
N VAL A 97 11.75 -2.05 11.05
CA VAL A 97 10.92 -1.67 9.91
C VAL A 97 9.46 -1.77 10.29
N TYR A 98 8.72 -0.69 10.11
CA TYR A 98 7.27 -0.62 10.23
C TYR A 98 6.66 -0.52 8.83
N SER A 99 5.79 -1.47 8.51
CA SER A 99 5.04 -1.48 7.26
C SER A 99 3.72 -0.76 7.47
N ASP A 100 3.32 0.07 6.50
CA ASP A 100 2.01 0.70 6.52
C ASP A 100 0.89 -0.32 6.24
N ILE A 101 -0.23 -0.19 6.96
CA ILE A 101 -1.35 -1.13 6.95
C ILE A 101 -2.64 -0.36 6.68
N VAL A 102 -3.16 -0.51 5.45
CA VAL A 102 -4.34 0.20 4.97
C VAL A 102 -5.49 -0.79 4.85
N LEU A 103 -6.37 -0.81 5.86
CA LEU A 103 -7.46 -1.79 5.97
C LEU A 103 -8.87 -1.17 6.02
N ASN A 104 -8.97 0.16 5.94
CA ASN A 104 -10.27 0.84 6.01
C ASN A 104 -11.15 0.55 4.78
N HIS A 105 -10.54 0.40 3.62
CA HIS A 105 -11.24 0.29 2.34
C HIS A 105 -10.40 -0.49 1.32
N LEU A 106 -11.07 -0.95 0.26
CA LEU A 106 -10.44 -1.43 -0.96
C LEU A 106 -10.95 -0.59 -2.14
N GLY A 107 -10.07 -0.34 -3.11
CA GLY A 107 -10.35 0.38 -4.34
C GLY A 107 -9.93 -0.41 -5.57
N GLY A 108 -10.50 -0.07 -6.72
CA GLY A 108 -10.14 -0.71 -7.98
C GLY A 108 -10.66 -2.14 -8.11
N ALA A 109 -11.91 -2.41 -7.72
CA ALA A 109 -12.55 -3.69 -7.97
C ALA A 109 -12.43 -4.11 -9.44
N ASP A 110 -12.36 -5.42 -9.69
CA ASP A 110 -12.22 -5.99 -11.03
C ASP A 110 -13.55 -5.99 -11.79
N ASP A 111 -14.67 -5.98 -11.06
CA ASP A 111 -16.00 -5.84 -11.62
C ASP A 111 -16.96 -5.14 -10.64
N HIS A 112 -18.20 -4.98 -11.06
CA HIS A 112 -19.30 -4.44 -10.29
C HIS A 112 -20.42 -5.47 -10.13
N GLU A 113 -21.22 -5.31 -9.09
CA GLU A 113 -22.42 -6.12 -8.87
C GLU A 113 -23.59 -5.22 -8.43
N PRO A 114 -24.85 -5.60 -8.74
CA PRO A 114 -26.02 -4.86 -8.30
C PRO A 114 -26.18 -5.00 -6.78
N VAL A 115 -26.28 -3.86 -6.10
CA VAL A 115 -26.49 -3.79 -4.64
C VAL A 115 -27.64 -2.85 -4.33
N THR A 116 -28.56 -3.30 -3.48
CA THR A 116 -29.61 -2.42 -2.93
C THR A 116 -29.02 -1.54 -1.84
N VAL A 117 -29.13 -0.22 -2.00
CA VAL A 117 -28.55 0.79 -1.11
C VAL A 117 -29.56 1.86 -0.71
N ARG A 118 -29.20 2.69 0.26
CA ARG A 118 -29.87 3.95 0.61
C ARG A 118 -28.85 5.08 0.64
N ARG A 119 -29.23 6.28 0.22
CA ARG A 119 -28.41 7.48 0.41
C ARG A 119 -28.44 7.89 1.88
N VAL A 120 -27.29 8.32 2.39
CA VAL A 120 -27.15 8.90 3.74
C VAL A 120 -26.80 10.38 3.66
N ASN A 121 -27.20 11.15 4.66
CA ASN A 121 -26.84 12.56 4.78
C ASN A 121 -25.30 12.71 4.91
N PRO A 122 -24.64 13.53 4.08
CA PRO A 122 -23.19 13.74 4.18
C PRO A 122 -22.75 14.45 5.47
N ASP A 123 -23.62 15.14 6.20
CA ASP A 123 -23.30 15.75 7.49
C ASP A 123 -23.61 14.82 8.67
N ASN A 124 -24.46 13.81 8.47
CA ASN A 124 -24.81 12.79 9.46
C ASN A 124 -25.09 11.43 8.79
N ARG A 125 -24.07 10.57 8.72
CA ARG A 125 -24.14 9.31 7.96
C ARG A 125 -25.05 8.24 8.59
N ASN A 126 -25.63 8.51 9.76
CA ASN A 126 -26.67 7.66 10.38
C ASN A 126 -28.09 7.99 9.90
N GLU A 127 -28.27 9.09 9.16
CA GLU A 127 -29.56 9.53 8.65
C GLU A 127 -29.74 9.12 7.18
N PHE A 128 -30.76 8.32 6.91
CA PHE A 128 -31.15 7.97 5.54
C PHE A 128 -31.97 9.09 4.89
N ILE A 129 -31.60 9.47 3.67
CA ILE A 129 -32.25 10.53 2.89
C ILE A 129 -32.87 10.01 1.58
N SER A 130 -33.01 8.69 1.45
CA SER A 130 -33.73 8.05 0.35
C SER A 130 -34.43 6.76 0.78
N GLU A 131 -35.40 6.35 -0.04
CA GLU A 131 -35.87 4.96 -0.09
C GLU A 131 -34.78 4.04 -0.67
N PRO A 132 -34.87 2.70 -0.46
CA PRO A 132 -33.97 1.74 -1.09
C PRO A 132 -34.05 1.79 -2.62
N PHE A 133 -32.90 1.69 -3.29
CA PHE A 133 -32.78 1.56 -4.74
C PHE A 133 -31.51 0.78 -5.09
N GLU A 134 -31.42 0.30 -6.33
CA GLU A 134 -30.28 -0.47 -6.81
C GLU A 134 -29.20 0.43 -7.43
N ILE A 135 -27.94 0.09 -7.20
CA ILE A 135 -26.77 0.64 -7.89
C ILE A 135 -25.84 -0.49 -8.33
N ASP A 136 -24.98 -0.21 -9.31
CA ASP A 136 -23.81 -1.03 -9.61
C ASP A 136 -22.65 -0.62 -8.70
N ALA A 137 -22.29 -1.49 -7.76
CA ALA A 137 -21.21 -1.25 -6.79
C ALA A 137 -19.94 -2.02 -7.17
N TYR A 138 -18.79 -1.35 -7.13
CA TYR A 138 -17.48 -1.95 -7.37
C TYR A 138 -17.01 -2.76 -6.15
N THR A 139 -17.55 -3.96 -5.98
CA THR A 139 -17.27 -4.85 -4.83
C THR A 139 -16.69 -6.21 -5.22
N VAL A 140 -16.52 -6.48 -6.51
CA VAL A 140 -15.98 -7.76 -6.99
C VAL A 140 -14.45 -7.68 -7.12
N PHE A 141 -13.73 -8.40 -6.25
CA PHE A 141 -12.27 -8.51 -6.27
C PHE A 141 -11.85 -9.96 -6.54
N ASN A 142 -11.36 -10.22 -7.76
CA ASN A 142 -10.99 -11.56 -8.22
C ASN A 142 -9.48 -11.78 -8.29
N TYR A 143 -8.70 -10.69 -8.31
CA TYR A 143 -7.23 -10.74 -8.34
C TYR A 143 -6.67 -11.65 -9.45
N PRO A 144 -7.08 -11.45 -10.73
CA PRO A 144 -6.84 -12.43 -11.78
C PRO A 144 -5.36 -12.70 -12.03
N GLY A 145 -4.48 -11.70 -11.86
CA GLY A 145 -3.04 -11.85 -12.06
C GLY A 145 -2.34 -12.66 -10.96
N ARG A 146 -3.00 -12.89 -9.81
CA ARG A 146 -2.46 -13.68 -8.69
C ARG A 146 -2.80 -15.17 -8.80
N GLU A 147 -3.78 -15.54 -9.61
CA GLU A 147 -4.17 -16.94 -9.87
C GLU A 147 -4.40 -17.78 -8.59
N GLY A 148 -4.96 -17.16 -7.55
CA GLY A 148 -5.26 -17.83 -6.27
C GLY A 148 -4.06 -18.09 -5.35
N LYS A 149 -2.89 -17.50 -5.62
CA LYS A 149 -1.70 -17.65 -4.78
C LYS A 149 -1.77 -16.80 -3.51
N TYR A 150 -1.50 -17.42 -2.35
CA TYR A 150 -1.63 -16.89 -0.98
C TYR A 150 -3.06 -16.73 -0.48
#